data_AF-A0A5N3VV89-F1
#
_entry.id   AF-A0A5N3VV89-F1
#
_cell.length_a   1.000
_cell.length_b   1.000
_cell.length_c   1.000
_cell.angle_alpha   90.00
_cell.angle_beta   90.00
_cell.angle_gamma   90.00
#
_symmetry.space_group_name_H-M   'P 1'
#
loop_
_entity.id
_entity.type
_entity.pdbx_description
1 polymer ?
#
loop_
_entity_poly.entity_id
_entity_poly.type
_entity_poly.pdbx_seq_one_letter_code
_entity_poly.pdbx_strand_id
1 'polypeptide(L)'
;MVCEVPESLTSRPTWSAGHGLRIRVIYSLRIQGHIQVGSTVRLSLRTQAQVGRDSGLNPGKQNWFTGHSMRSQGGFLPPGFRCKLESLDLLDEMNGARSSPEIPNWCDGRELNPNAPRQPLDIMNLHLEGCLGLLVSEEARPVQVCGPGLLVSGEAGRTWCRNEAQICQCWSWFRYEAQVCWPDLVQERGPGLSWVGGRYSLWSAIGLSIALHVGFDNFEQLLSGAHWMDQHFRTMPLEKNAPVLLALLGIWYINCFGCETHAMLPYDQYLHRFAAYFQQGDMESNGKYITKSGARVNYQTGPIVWGEPGTNGQHAFYQLIHQGTKMIPCDFLIPVQSQHPIRNGLHHKILLANFLAQTEALMRGKSTEEARKELQAAGRSPEDLEKLLPHKVFEGNRPTNSIVFTKLTPFILGALTAMYEHKIFIQGIIWDINSFDQWGVELGKQLAKKIEPELDGSSPVTSHDSSTNGLINFIKQEREARS
;
A
#
# COMPACT_ATOMS: atom_id res chain seq x y z
N MET A 1 16.32 1.66 -18.21
CA MET A 1 16.22 0.26 -18.67
C MET A 1 14.78 0.02 -19.11
N VAL A 2 14.50 -0.93 -20.01
CA VAL A 2 13.13 -1.32 -20.39
C VAL A 2 13.02 -2.82 -20.24
N CYS A 3 12.09 -3.29 -19.42
CA CYS A 3 11.73 -4.70 -19.34
C CYS A 3 10.41 -4.90 -20.08
N GLU A 4 10.43 -5.69 -21.15
CA GLU A 4 9.24 -6.19 -21.83
C GLU A 4 9.08 -7.65 -21.45
N VAL A 5 7.86 -8.03 -21.04
CA VAL A 5 7.56 -9.42 -20.69
C VAL A 5 7.04 -10.13 -21.95
N PRO A 6 7.69 -11.21 -22.44
CA PRO A 6 7.37 -11.79 -23.76
C PRO A 6 6.05 -12.59 -23.81
N GLU A 7 5.43 -12.67 -24.99
CA GLU A 7 4.19 -13.44 -25.22
C GLU A 7 4.38 -14.98 -25.21
N SER A 8 5.61 -15.49 -25.31
CA SER A 8 5.88 -16.88 -25.71
C SER A 8 5.96 -17.92 -24.57
N LEU A 9 4.84 -18.18 -23.88
CA LEU A 9 4.66 -19.37 -23.02
C LEU A 9 3.26 -19.99 -23.15
N THR A 10 2.79 -20.22 -24.38
CA THR A 10 1.53 -20.91 -24.68
C THR A 10 1.76 -22.12 -25.58
N SER A 11 1.93 -23.31 -24.99
CA SER A 11 2.19 -24.56 -25.73
C SER A 11 1.34 -25.75 -25.31
N ARG A 12 0.00 -25.61 -25.37
CA ARG A 12 -0.95 -26.59 -25.95
C ARG A 12 -2.41 -26.07 -25.86
N PRO A 13 -3.35 -26.58 -26.69
CA PRO A 13 -4.45 -25.75 -27.16
C PRO A 13 -5.85 -26.14 -26.64
N THR A 14 -6.57 -25.15 -26.11
CA THR A 14 -7.95 -24.77 -26.47
C THR A 14 -8.16 -23.33 -25.94
N TRP A 15 -9.17 -22.61 -26.45
CA TRP A 15 -9.45 -21.18 -26.14
C TRP A 15 -8.51 -20.17 -26.82
N SER A 16 -8.77 -19.93 -28.11
CA SER A 16 -8.19 -18.81 -28.85
C SER A 16 -8.90 -17.49 -28.51
N ALA A 17 -8.51 -16.86 -27.40
CA ALA A 17 -8.79 -15.44 -27.14
C ALA A 17 -7.50 -14.64 -27.36
N GLY A 18 -7.49 -13.75 -28.36
CA GLY A 18 -6.31 -12.98 -28.80
C GLY A 18 -5.92 -11.85 -27.84
N HIS A 19 -5.61 -12.17 -26.58
CA HIS A 19 -5.17 -11.20 -25.58
C HIS A 19 -3.64 -11.08 -25.57
N GLY A 20 -3.12 -10.30 -26.53
CA GLY A 20 -1.70 -9.92 -26.59
C GLY A 20 -1.27 -9.17 -25.32
N LEU A 21 -0.60 -9.89 -24.43
CA LEU A 21 -0.17 -9.42 -23.13
C LEU A 21 1.08 -8.55 -23.27
N ARG A 22 0.93 -7.25 -22.99
CA ARG A 22 2.03 -6.29 -23.04
C ARG A 22 2.05 -5.50 -21.75
N ILE A 23 2.91 -5.93 -20.83
CA ILE A 23 3.31 -5.14 -19.66
C ILE A 23 4.72 -4.62 -19.95
N ARG A 24 4.91 -3.31 -19.87
CA ARG A 24 6.20 -2.66 -20.07
C ARG A 24 6.56 -1.89 -18.81
N VAL A 25 7.71 -2.24 -18.22
CA VAL A 25 8.27 -1.52 -17.07
C VAL A 25 9.41 -0.64 -17.56
N ILE A 26 9.24 0.67 -17.42
CA ILE A 26 10.21 1.70 -17.83
C ILE A 26 10.78 2.35 -16.56
N TYR A 27 12.10 2.48 -16.52
CA TYR A 27 12.82 3.03 -15.37
C TYR A 27 13.43 4.40 -15.71
N SER A 28 12.99 5.45 -15.00
CA SER A 28 13.45 6.84 -15.18
C SER A 28 14.42 7.24 -14.07
N LEU A 29 15.67 7.48 -14.46
CA LEU A 29 16.81 7.72 -13.57
C LEU A 29 17.78 8.72 -14.21
N ARG A 30 18.13 9.80 -13.49
CA ARG A 30 19.15 10.77 -13.94
C ARG A 30 20.49 10.47 -13.26
N ILE A 31 21.35 9.75 -13.96
CA ILE A 31 22.72 9.48 -13.48
C ILE A 31 23.54 10.78 -13.61
N GLN A 32 24.00 11.34 -12.49
CA GLN A 32 25.00 12.42 -12.50
C GLN A 32 26.41 11.83 -12.40
N GLY A 33 27.18 11.96 -13.47
CA GLY A 33 28.58 11.58 -13.56
C GLY A 33 29.10 11.75 -14.99
N HIS A 34 30.38 12.08 -15.16
CA HIS A 34 30.99 12.15 -16.49
C HIS A 34 31.15 10.76 -17.09
N ILE A 35 30.16 10.31 -17.86
CA ILE A 35 30.27 9.12 -18.70
C ILE A 35 30.87 9.54 -20.04
N GLN A 36 32.13 9.14 -20.29
CA GLN A 36 32.70 9.20 -21.63
C GLN A 36 31.87 8.34 -22.58
N VAL A 37 31.43 8.93 -23.70
CA VAL A 37 30.61 8.24 -24.71
C VAL A 37 31.42 7.07 -25.29
N GLY A 38 30.94 5.85 -25.05
CA GLY A 38 31.60 4.60 -25.48
C GLY A 38 31.76 3.55 -24.36
N SER A 39 31.60 3.91 -23.09
CA SER A 39 31.83 3.00 -21.96
C SER A 39 30.63 2.11 -21.62
N THR A 40 30.78 0.79 -21.76
CA THR A 40 29.80 -0.18 -21.23
C THR A 40 29.93 -0.30 -19.71
N VAL A 41 28.89 0.08 -18.96
CA VAL A 41 28.85 -0.14 -17.50
C VAL A 41 28.59 -1.62 -17.20
N ARG A 42 29.66 -2.39 -17.00
CA ARG A 42 29.56 -3.75 -16.43
C ARG A 42 29.41 -3.67 -14.91
N LEU A 43 28.20 -3.94 -14.41
CA LEU A 43 27.97 -4.27 -13.01
C LEU A 43 28.50 -5.69 -12.73
N SER A 44 29.78 -5.80 -12.36
CA SER A 44 30.35 -7.07 -11.90
C SER A 44 30.04 -7.30 -10.42
N LEU A 45 28.88 -7.88 -10.13
CA LEU A 45 28.59 -8.44 -8.81
C LEU A 45 29.49 -9.67 -8.58
N ARG A 46 30.56 -9.52 -7.78
CA ARG A 46 31.31 -10.67 -7.26
C ARG A 46 30.55 -11.26 -6.08
N THR A 47 29.73 -12.28 -6.35
CA THR A 47 29.18 -13.14 -5.30
C THR A 47 30.29 -14.04 -4.74
N GLN A 48 30.78 -13.75 -3.53
CA GLN A 48 31.50 -14.74 -2.75
C GLN A 48 30.49 -15.74 -2.17
N ALA A 49 30.20 -16.80 -2.92
CA ALA A 49 29.51 -17.97 -2.39
C ALA A 49 30.48 -18.73 -1.47
N GLN A 50 30.34 -18.55 -0.15
CA GLN A 50 31.07 -19.36 0.82
C GLN A 50 30.42 -20.74 0.89
N VAL A 51 30.93 -21.68 0.09
CA VAL A 51 30.54 -23.09 0.17
C VAL A 51 31.17 -23.69 1.42
N GLY A 52 30.36 -23.95 2.44
CA GLY A 52 30.80 -24.65 3.64
C GLY A 52 31.10 -26.13 3.34
N ARG A 53 32.34 -26.56 3.59
CA ARG A 53 32.69 -27.96 3.86
C ARG A 53 33.80 -28.02 4.90
N ASP A 54 33.70 -29.00 5.79
CA ASP A 54 34.63 -29.26 6.87
C ASP A 54 36.01 -29.74 6.36
N SER A 55 37.06 -29.06 6.81
CA SER A 55 38.33 -29.68 7.25
C SER A 55 39.22 -28.57 7.81
N GLY A 56 39.61 -28.65 9.09
CA GLY A 56 40.31 -27.55 9.75
C GLY A 56 41.78 -27.41 9.36
N LEU A 57 42.29 -26.17 9.37
CA LEU A 57 43.66 -25.76 9.70
C LEU A 57 43.69 -24.24 9.95
N ASN A 58 44.61 -23.78 10.81
CA ASN A 58 44.57 -22.46 11.48
C ASN A 58 45.09 -21.28 10.61
N PRO A 59 44.81 -20.01 10.96
CA PRO A 59 44.90 -18.85 10.06
C PRO A 59 46.30 -18.22 9.96
N GLY A 60 46.54 -17.46 8.88
CA GLY A 60 47.78 -16.70 8.71
C GLY A 60 47.68 -15.52 7.75
N LYS A 61 47.67 -14.31 8.31
CA LYS A 61 48.07 -13.01 7.72
C LYS A 61 47.39 -12.55 6.42
N GLN A 62 46.73 -11.39 6.48
CA GLN A 62 47.01 -10.32 5.51
C GLN A 62 46.88 -8.93 6.17
N ASN A 63 47.68 -7.99 5.70
CA ASN A 63 48.05 -6.79 6.46
C ASN A 63 47.14 -5.59 6.21
N TRP A 64 47.10 -4.71 7.22
CA TRP A 64 46.59 -3.34 7.10
C TRP A 64 47.51 -2.48 6.24
N PHE A 65 46.93 -1.55 5.47
CA PHE A 65 47.57 -0.28 5.10
C PHE A 65 46.57 0.86 5.30
N THR A 66 47.04 1.95 5.88
CA THR A 66 46.27 3.13 6.31
C THR A 66 46.89 4.42 5.79
N GLY A 67 46.09 5.49 5.73
CA GLY A 67 46.54 6.87 5.47
C GLY A 67 45.62 7.62 4.50
N HIS A 68 45.19 8.86 4.75
CA HIS A 68 45.33 9.70 5.95
C HIS A 68 44.14 10.68 6.08
N SER A 69 44.01 11.28 7.26
CA SER A 69 42.89 12.15 7.68
C SER A 69 43.15 13.64 7.49
N MET A 70 42.08 14.45 7.52
CA MET A 70 42.10 15.77 8.20
C MET A 70 40.95 15.89 9.21
N ARG A 71 41.29 16.32 10.45
CA ARG A 71 40.39 16.96 11.43
C ARG A 71 40.69 18.48 11.39
N SER A 72 40.07 19.45 12.08
CA SER A 72 39.22 19.55 13.30
C SER A 72 38.51 20.95 13.25
N GLN A 73 37.67 21.44 14.17
CA GLN A 73 37.20 21.10 15.54
C GLN A 73 35.65 21.29 15.59
N GLY A 74 34.89 21.24 16.70
CA GLY A 74 35.11 20.92 18.11
C GLY A 74 33.88 21.26 18.97
N GLY A 75 33.75 20.69 20.18
CA GLY A 75 32.70 21.04 21.17
C GLY A 75 31.98 19.83 21.76
N PHE A 76 31.86 19.74 23.10
CA PHE A 76 31.25 18.61 23.83
C PHE A 76 30.67 19.05 25.19
N LEU A 77 29.57 18.39 25.62
CA LEU A 77 28.94 18.38 26.98
C LEU A 77 28.17 19.65 27.43
N PRO A 78 27.25 19.58 28.44
CA PRO A 78 26.75 18.42 29.22
C PRO A 78 25.19 18.25 29.19
N PRO A 79 24.58 17.26 29.90
CA PRO A 79 23.15 16.96 29.81
C PRO A 79 22.27 17.63 30.89
N GLY A 80 20.97 17.80 30.58
CA GLY A 80 19.93 17.95 31.60
C GLY A 80 18.79 18.92 31.25
N PHE A 81 17.67 18.40 30.72
CA PHE A 81 16.37 19.05 30.81
C PHE A 81 15.27 18.01 31.08
N ARG A 82 14.46 18.26 32.12
CA ARG A 82 13.22 17.52 32.38
C ARG A 82 12.13 18.15 31.53
N CYS A 83 11.44 17.39 30.69
CA CYS A 83 10.22 17.86 30.06
C CYS A 83 9.06 17.62 31.04
N LYS A 84 8.34 18.70 31.38
CA LYS A 84 7.13 18.68 32.21
C LYS A 84 5.97 18.80 31.23
N LEU A 85 5.16 17.75 31.06
CA LEU A 85 3.91 17.87 30.31
C LEU A 85 2.91 18.62 31.17
N GLU A 86 2.50 19.80 30.71
CA GLU A 86 1.31 20.51 31.19
C GLU A 86 0.29 20.51 30.06
N SER A 87 -0.91 20.04 30.38
CA SER A 87 -2.06 20.00 29.46
C SER A 87 -2.56 21.42 29.21
N LEU A 88 -2.81 21.75 27.94
CA LEU A 88 -3.43 23.01 27.53
C LEU A 88 -4.75 22.69 26.85
N ASP A 89 -5.84 22.95 27.56
CA ASP A 89 -7.20 22.93 27.02
C ASP A 89 -7.36 24.07 26.00
N LEU A 90 -7.87 23.74 24.81
CA LEU A 90 -8.21 24.71 23.77
C LEU A 90 -9.70 24.63 23.47
N LEU A 91 -10.47 25.27 24.36
CA LEU A 91 -11.83 25.75 24.11
C LEU A 91 -11.82 27.28 24.29
N ASP A 92 -12.68 27.95 23.52
CA ASP A 92 -12.87 29.41 23.47
C ASP A 92 -11.70 30.28 22.95
N GLU A 93 -11.59 30.42 21.62
CA GLU A 93 -11.31 31.73 20.96
C GLU A 93 -11.45 31.68 19.42
N MET A 94 -12.70 31.66 18.89
CA MET A 94 -12.97 31.93 17.46
C MET A 94 -14.24 32.78 17.22
N ASN A 95 -14.42 33.85 18.00
CA ASN A 95 -15.45 34.86 17.77
C ASN A 95 -14.81 36.22 17.44
N GLY A 96 -14.70 36.56 16.14
CA GLY A 96 -14.43 37.95 15.75
C GLY A 96 -13.62 38.21 14.47
N ALA A 97 -14.20 37.97 13.29
CA ALA A 97 -13.83 38.69 12.07
C ALA A 97 -14.96 38.65 11.02
N ARG A 98 -15.56 39.80 10.71
CA ARG A 98 -16.47 39.99 9.56
C ARG A 98 -15.98 41.15 8.70
N SER A 99 -15.70 40.90 7.42
CA SER A 99 -16.00 41.82 6.30
C SER A 99 -15.59 41.24 4.93
N SER A 100 -16.61 40.85 4.15
CA SER A 100 -16.87 40.98 2.68
C SER A 100 -15.72 41.10 1.64
N PRO A 101 -15.92 40.70 0.35
CA PRO A 101 -17.22 40.60 -0.35
C PRO A 101 -17.51 39.36 -1.23
N GLU A 102 -18.82 39.10 -1.35
CA GLU A 102 -19.61 38.59 -2.49
C GLU A 102 -19.01 37.57 -3.49
N ILE A 103 -19.57 36.36 -3.47
CA ILE A 103 -19.61 35.39 -4.58
C ILE A 103 -21.09 35.07 -4.86
N PRO A 104 -21.57 34.96 -6.12
CA PRO A 104 -23.01 34.92 -6.40
C PRO A 104 -23.72 33.65 -5.92
N ASN A 105 -24.90 33.83 -5.30
CA ASN A 105 -25.79 32.75 -4.88
C ASN A 105 -26.40 32.00 -6.09
N TRP A 106 -26.24 30.68 -6.09
CA TRP A 106 -27.06 29.73 -6.89
C TRP A 106 -27.63 28.64 -5.95
N CYS A 107 -28.44 29.08 -4.99
CA CYS A 107 -29.34 28.20 -4.23
C CYS A 107 -30.74 28.82 -4.27
N ASP A 108 -31.64 28.18 -5.01
CA ASP A 108 -33.02 28.63 -5.18
C ASP A 108 -33.81 28.46 -3.87
N GLY A 109 -34.70 29.41 -3.60
CA GLY A 109 -35.31 29.57 -2.28
C GLY A 109 -36.43 28.57 -2.01
N ARG A 110 -36.30 27.80 -0.92
CA ARG A 110 -37.45 27.23 -0.21
C ARG A 110 -37.27 27.42 1.30
N GLU A 111 -38.19 28.16 1.91
CA GLU A 111 -38.27 28.27 3.36
C GLU A 111 -38.53 26.88 3.96
N LEU A 112 -37.69 26.47 4.91
CA LEU A 112 -37.85 25.20 5.61
C LEU A 112 -38.99 25.33 6.63
N ASN A 113 -40.13 24.71 6.34
CA ASN A 113 -41.23 24.58 7.29
C ASN A 113 -40.79 23.72 8.50
N PRO A 114 -40.73 24.28 9.73
CA PRO A 114 -40.26 23.55 10.91
C PRO A 114 -41.19 22.42 11.36
N ASN A 115 -42.41 22.35 10.81
CA ASN A 115 -43.39 21.30 11.07
C ASN A 115 -43.51 20.27 9.93
N ALA A 116 -42.61 20.28 8.94
CA ALA A 116 -42.56 19.21 7.95
C ALA A 116 -42.14 17.88 8.63
N PRO A 117 -42.85 16.76 8.40
CA PRO A 117 -42.41 15.47 8.91
C PRO A 117 -41.03 15.17 8.33
N ARG A 118 -40.08 14.81 9.20
CA ARG A 118 -38.73 14.40 8.77
C ARG A 118 -38.89 13.19 7.86
N GLN A 119 -38.75 13.38 6.54
CA GLN A 119 -38.51 12.26 5.64
C GLN A 119 -37.22 11.58 6.13
N PRO A 120 -37.23 10.26 6.37
CA PRO A 120 -35.98 9.57 6.64
C PRO A 120 -35.06 9.81 5.45
N LEU A 121 -33.78 10.10 5.73
CA LEU A 121 -32.76 10.00 4.69
C LEU A 121 -32.86 8.59 4.10
N ASP A 122 -32.80 8.47 2.77
CA ASP A 122 -32.68 7.20 2.06
C ASP A 122 -31.33 6.55 2.36
N ILE A 123 -31.21 6.01 3.58
CA ILE A 123 -30.28 4.94 3.90
C ILE A 123 -30.68 3.79 2.99
N MET A 124 -29.72 3.24 2.24
CA MET A 124 -29.94 2.02 1.45
C MET A 124 -30.36 0.88 2.38
N ASN A 125 -31.68 0.68 2.51
CA ASN A 125 -32.24 -0.46 3.22
C ASN A 125 -31.90 -1.73 2.43
N LEU A 126 -30.93 -2.50 2.94
CA LEU A 126 -30.63 -3.83 2.43
C LEU A 126 -31.88 -4.70 2.56
N HIS A 127 -32.45 -5.12 1.43
CA HIS A 127 -33.63 -5.97 1.43
C HIS A 127 -33.20 -7.42 1.71
N LEU A 128 -33.48 -7.87 2.93
CA LEU A 128 -32.96 -9.12 3.49
C LEU A 128 -33.25 -10.38 2.65
N GLU A 129 -34.40 -10.41 1.97
CA GLU A 129 -34.83 -11.52 1.11
C GLU A 129 -33.91 -11.73 -0.12
N GLY A 130 -33.13 -10.72 -0.51
CA GLY A 130 -32.15 -10.79 -1.60
C GLY A 130 -30.69 -10.79 -1.17
N CYS A 131 -30.39 -10.87 0.13
CA CYS A 131 -29.03 -10.72 0.67
C CYS A 131 -28.36 -12.07 0.93
N LEU A 132 -27.10 -12.23 0.50
CA LEU A 132 -26.22 -13.33 0.88
C LEU A 132 -25.11 -12.85 1.82
N GLY A 133 -25.12 -13.33 3.05
CA GLY A 133 -24.04 -13.12 4.02
C GLY A 133 -22.89 -14.10 3.80
N LEU A 134 -21.70 -13.57 3.51
CA LEU A 134 -20.44 -14.33 3.44
C LEU A 134 -19.60 -14.04 4.68
N LEU A 135 -19.38 -15.05 5.53
CA LEU A 135 -18.48 -14.91 6.69
C LEU A 135 -17.15 -15.59 6.41
N VAL A 136 -16.08 -14.78 6.36
CA VAL A 136 -14.79 -15.14 5.77
C VAL A 136 -13.70 -15.09 6.86
N SER A 137 -13.33 -16.25 7.43
CA SER A 137 -12.35 -16.33 8.52
C SER A 137 -11.43 -17.55 8.42
N GLU A 138 -10.13 -17.34 8.65
CA GLU A 138 -9.13 -18.40 8.82
C GLU A 138 -9.37 -19.17 10.12
N GLU A 139 -9.46 -18.45 11.24
CA GLU A 139 -9.86 -19.03 12.53
C GLU A 139 -11.37 -18.90 12.72
N ALA A 140 -12.08 -20.04 12.75
CA ALA A 140 -13.45 -20.12 13.25
C ALA A 140 -13.43 -20.74 14.65
N ARG A 141 -13.08 -19.91 15.65
CA ARG A 141 -13.22 -20.16 17.08
C ARG A 141 -14.23 -19.15 17.65
N PRO A 142 -14.89 -19.40 18.79
CA PRO A 142 -15.71 -18.39 19.45
C PRO A 142 -14.89 -17.12 19.75
N VAL A 143 -15.59 -16.00 19.96
CA VAL A 143 -15.10 -14.60 20.02
C VAL A 143 -13.80 -14.40 20.82
N GLN A 144 -13.53 -15.25 21.81
CA GLN A 144 -12.32 -15.24 22.65
C GLN A 144 -10.97 -15.45 21.94
N VAL A 145 -10.90 -15.85 20.66
CA VAL A 145 -9.61 -16.07 19.97
C VAL A 145 -9.37 -15.16 18.77
N CYS A 146 -10.35 -15.05 17.87
CA CYS A 146 -10.26 -14.22 16.67
C CYS A 146 -10.23 -12.71 17.02
N GLY A 147 -9.72 -11.86 16.13
CA GLY A 147 -9.81 -10.41 16.32
C GLY A 147 -11.28 -9.98 16.40
N PRO A 148 -11.70 -9.13 17.37
CA PRO A 148 -13.11 -8.99 17.75
C PRO A 148 -14.02 -8.48 16.61
N GLY A 149 -13.51 -7.71 15.66
CA GLY A 149 -14.32 -7.09 14.61
C GLY A 149 -15.16 -8.07 13.77
N LEU A 150 -14.55 -9.11 13.19
CA LEU A 150 -15.22 -9.95 12.19
C LEU A 150 -16.39 -10.77 12.77
N LEU A 151 -16.17 -11.43 13.90
CA LEU A 151 -17.21 -12.25 14.52
C LEU A 151 -18.32 -11.40 15.12
N VAL A 152 -18.01 -10.22 15.68
CA VAL A 152 -19.03 -9.29 16.16
C VAL A 152 -19.90 -8.77 15.00
N SER A 153 -19.31 -8.40 13.86
CA SER A 153 -20.08 -8.03 12.66
C SER A 153 -20.93 -9.19 12.13
N GLY A 154 -20.42 -10.42 12.17
CA GLY A 154 -21.16 -11.63 11.77
C GLY A 154 -22.30 -12.01 12.72
N GLU A 155 -22.11 -11.84 14.03
CA GLU A 155 -23.14 -12.06 15.05
C GLU A 155 -24.24 -11.00 14.95
N ALA A 156 -23.86 -9.73 14.80
CA ALA A 156 -24.78 -8.60 14.60
C ALA A 156 -25.61 -8.78 13.32
N GLY A 157 -24.97 -9.10 12.18
CA GLY A 157 -25.67 -9.38 10.93
C GLY A 157 -26.67 -10.54 11.05
N ARG A 158 -26.28 -11.64 11.70
CA ARG A 158 -27.19 -12.78 11.95
C ARG A 158 -28.33 -12.42 12.90
N THR A 159 -28.07 -11.60 13.92
CA THR A 159 -29.09 -11.12 14.88
C THR A 159 -30.11 -10.23 14.18
N TRP A 160 -29.66 -9.32 13.33
CA TRP A 160 -30.52 -8.47 12.51
C TRP A 160 -31.40 -9.30 11.54
N CYS A 161 -30.81 -10.25 10.81
CA CYS A 161 -31.56 -11.16 9.93
C CYS A 161 -32.64 -11.97 10.68
N ARG A 162 -32.31 -12.47 11.88
CA ARG A 162 -33.25 -13.23 12.71
C ARG A 162 -34.41 -12.39 13.22
N ASN A 163 -34.12 -11.16 13.65
CA ASN A 163 -35.11 -10.27 14.26
C ASN A 163 -36.07 -9.66 13.22
N GLU A 164 -35.58 -9.29 12.04
CA GLU A 164 -36.39 -8.63 11.00
C GLU A 164 -37.11 -9.62 10.07
N ALA A 165 -36.45 -10.71 9.65
CA ALA A 165 -36.95 -11.54 8.54
C ALA A 165 -37.40 -12.96 8.92
N GLN A 166 -37.01 -13.49 10.09
CA GLN A 166 -37.12 -14.92 10.44
C GLN A 166 -36.42 -15.90 9.45
N ILE A 167 -35.66 -15.40 8.47
CA ILE A 167 -35.00 -16.22 7.45
C ILE A 167 -33.67 -16.81 7.96
N CYS A 168 -33.58 -18.13 8.04
CA CYS A 168 -32.35 -18.84 8.41
C CYS A 168 -31.43 -19.21 7.22
N GLN A 169 -31.84 -18.98 5.97
CA GLN A 169 -31.16 -19.51 4.78
C GLN A 169 -30.08 -18.59 4.16
N CYS A 170 -29.96 -17.33 4.60
CA CYS A 170 -29.16 -16.31 3.90
C CYS A 170 -27.64 -16.28 4.20
N TRP A 171 -27.05 -17.31 4.83
CA TRP A 171 -25.67 -17.23 5.35
C TRP A 171 -24.79 -18.42 4.96
N SER A 172 -23.69 -18.14 4.26
CA SER A 172 -22.65 -19.11 3.90
C SER A 172 -21.32 -18.80 4.59
N TRP A 173 -20.66 -19.85 5.08
CA TRP A 173 -19.39 -19.78 5.82
C TRP A 173 -18.23 -20.10 4.90
N PHE A 174 -17.15 -19.32 4.99
CA PHE A 174 -15.94 -19.52 4.22
C PHE A 174 -14.72 -19.53 5.14
N ARG A 175 -14.17 -20.73 5.29
CA ARG A 175 -12.90 -21.04 5.94
C ARG A 175 -11.91 -21.48 4.85
N TYR A 176 -10.62 -21.51 5.17
CA TYR A 176 -9.62 -22.21 4.37
C TYR A 176 -9.91 -23.70 4.12
N GLU A 177 -10.73 -24.30 4.97
CA GLU A 177 -11.39 -25.58 4.70
C GLU A 177 -12.76 -25.26 4.11
N ALA A 178 -12.97 -25.57 2.83
CA ALA A 178 -14.21 -25.24 2.15
C ALA A 178 -15.40 -25.93 2.82
N GLN A 179 -16.33 -25.15 3.37
CA GLN A 179 -17.62 -25.66 3.84
C GLN A 179 -18.73 -24.66 3.53
N VAL A 180 -19.18 -24.66 2.27
CA VAL A 180 -20.37 -23.91 1.86
C VAL A 180 -21.56 -24.45 2.64
N CYS A 181 -22.08 -23.70 3.60
CA CYS A 181 -23.28 -24.07 4.34
C CYS A 181 -24.54 -23.90 3.48
N TRP A 182 -24.73 -24.78 2.50
CA TRP A 182 -26.07 -25.15 2.04
C TRP A 182 -26.66 -26.16 3.04
N PRO A 183 -27.90 -25.97 3.54
CA PRO A 183 -28.49 -26.85 4.55
C PRO A 183 -28.50 -28.35 4.20
N ASP A 184 -28.54 -28.69 2.90
CA ASP A 184 -28.78 -30.06 2.41
C ASP A 184 -27.54 -30.74 1.77
N LEU A 185 -26.35 -30.11 1.80
CA LEU A 185 -25.12 -30.66 1.19
C LEU A 185 -23.90 -30.57 2.13
N VAL A 186 -23.97 -31.28 3.27
CA VAL A 186 -22.80 -31.53 4.12
C VAL A 186 -22.04 -32.74 3.59
N GLN A 187 -21.07 -32.54 2.70
CA GLN A 187 -20.15 -33.60 2.29
C GLN A 187 -18.68 -33.18 2.47
N GLU A 188 -18.02 -33.89 3.39
CA GLU A 188 -16.58 -34.03 3.64
C GLU A 188 -15.73 -32.79 3.99
N ARG A 189 -15.01 -32.91 5.12
CA ARG A 189 -13.91 -31.99 5.50
C ARG A 189 -12.64 -32.37 4.73
N GLY A 190 -12.22 -31.53 3.80
CA GLY A 190 -10.86 -31.57 3.27
C GLY A 190 -9.83 -31.11 4.33
N PRO A 191 -8.59 -31.62 4.31
CA PRO A 191 -7.54 -31.17 5.23
C PRO A 191 -7.13 -29.71 4.94
N GLY A 192 -7.03 -28.88 5.99
CA GLY A 192 -6.75 -27.46 5.87
C GLY A 192 -5.41 -27.13 5.20
N LEU A 193 -5.45 -26.16 4.28
CA LEU A 193 -4.29 -25.69 3.53
C LEU A 193 -3.43 -24.73 4.38
N SER A 194 -2.65 -25.27 5.31
CA SER A 194 -1.80 -24.52 6.27
C SER A 194 -0.66 -23.70 5.64
N TRP A 195 -0.64 -23.54 4.33
CA TRP A 195 0.39 -22.89 3.53
C TRP A 195 -0.08 -21.63 2.81
N VAL A 196 -1.38 -21.30 2.85
CA VAL A 196 -1.91 -20.06 2.27
C VAL A 196 -2.01 -19.01 3.38
N GLY A 197 -1.19 -17.96 3.33
CA GLY A 197 -1.26 -16.85 4.29
C GLY A 197 -2.42 -15.91 4.00
N GLY A 198 -3.09 -15.37 5.03
CA GLY A 198 -4.28 -14.50 4.87
C GLY A 198 -4.12 -13.32 3.89
N ARG A 199 -2.93 -12.69 3.82
CA ARG A 199 -2.62 -11.60 2.86
C ARG A 199 -2.30 -12.05 1.43
N TYR A 200 -2.23 -13.35 1.18
CA TYR A 200 -2.03 -14.00 -0.12
C TYR A 200 -3.24 -14.90 -0.48
N SER A 201 -4.41 -14.62 0.10
CA SER A 201 -5.53 -15.57 0.16
C SER A 201 -6.58 -15.42 -0.94
N LEU A 202 -6.62 -14.30 -1.67
CA LEU A 202 -7.69 -13.98 -2.62
C LEU A 202 -7.83 -14.98 -3.77
N TRP A 203 -6.75 -15.74 -4.04
CA TRP A 203 -6.69 -16.81 -5.03
C TRP A 203 -7.43 -18.09 -4.61
N SER A 204 -7.83 -18.20 -3.34
CA SER A 204 -8.47 -19.36 -2.72
C SER A 204 -10.00 -19.19 -2.56
N ALA A 205 -10.64 -20.01 -1.73
CA ALA A 205 -12.05 -19.88 -1.36
C ALA A 205 -12.42 -18.50 -0.78
N ILE A 206 -11.45 -17.76 -0.21
CA ILE A 206 -11.61 -16.37 0.22
C ILE A 206 -12.04 -15.46 -0.96
N GLY A 207 -11.62 -15.78 -2.18
CA GLY A 207 -11.99 -15.08 -3.41
C GLY A 207 -13.42 -15.29 -3.90
N LEU A 208 -14.28 -16.05 -3.19
CA LEU A 208 -15.64 -16.32 -3.66
C LEU A 208 -16.45 -15.03 -3.93
N SER A 209 -16.29 -13.99 -3.09
CA SER A 209 -16.98 -12.71 -3.32
C SER A 209 -16.60 -12.07 -4.67
N ILE A 210 -15.37 -12.29 -5.14
CA ILE A 210 -14.89 -11.89 -6.47
C ILE A 210 -15.63 -12.74 -7.53
N ALA A 211 -15.59 -14.06 -7.40
CA ALA A 211 -16.22 -14.98 -8.35
C ALA A 211 -17.75 -14.78 -8.47
N LEU A 212 -18.44 -14.45 -7.38
CA LEU A 212 -19.86 -14.08 -7.37
C LEU A 212 -20.12 -12.73 -8.04
N HIS A 213 -19.20 -11.77 -7.91
CA HIS A 213 -19.37 -10.42 -8.47
C HIS A 213 -19.05 -10.34 -9.97
N VAL A 214 -18.02 -11.04 -10.45
CA VAL A 214 -17.59 -10.98 -11.86
C VAL A 214 -17.85 -12.26 -12.67
N GLY A 215 -18.37 -13.32 -12.06
CA GLY A 215 -18.53 -14.64 -12.67
C GLY A 215 -17.26 -15.48 -12.60
N PHE A 216 -17.42 -16.81 -12.59
CA PHE A 216 -16.30 -17.74 -12.39
C PHE A 216 -15.27 -17.68 -13.53
N ASP A 217 -15.69 -17.56 -14.79
CA ASP A 217 -14.80 -17.41 -15.96
C ASP A 217 -13.83 -16.22 -15.85
N ASN A 218 -14.27 -15.13 -15.22
CA ASN A 218 -13.42 -13.96 -14.96
C ASN A 218 -12.50 -14.19 -13.75
N PHE A 219 -12.94 -14.96 -12.75
CA PHE A 219 -12.08 -15.42 -11.66
C PHE A 219 -11.01 -16.40 -12.15
N GLU A 220 -11.34 -17.34 -13.04
CA GLU A 220 -10.34 -18.22 -13.68
C GLU A 220 -9.33 -17.43 -14.53
N GLN A 221 -9.76 -16.37 -15.22
CA GLN A 221 -8.83 -15.45 -15.89
C GLN A 221 -7.91 -14.73 -14.89
N LEU A 222 -8.42 -14.29 -13.74
CA LEU A 222 -7.63 -13.70 -12.65
C LEU A 222 -6.56 -14.68 -12.15
N LEU A 223 -6.94 -15.94 -11.87
CA LEU A 223 -6.01 -17.01 -11.50
C LEU A 223 -4.97 -17.28 -12.61
N SER A 224 -5.41 -17.33 -13.87
CA SER A 224 -4.55 -17.58 -15.04
C SER A 224 -3.51 -16.47 -15.24
N GLY A 225 -3.89 -15.22 -14.94
CA GLY A 225 -2.99 -14.07 -14.97
C GLY A 225 -1.87 -14.16 -13.93
N ALA A 226 -2.22 -14.52 -12.69
CA ALA A 226 -1.25 -14.79 -11.64
C ALA A 226 -0.33 -15.95 -12.02
N HIS A 227 -0.91 -17.07 -12.47
CA HIS A 227 -0.14 -18.25 -12.89
C HIS A 227 0.86 -17.95 -14.03
N TRP A 228 0.48 -17.10 -14.99
CA TRP A 228 1.40 -16.67 -16.03
C TRP A 228 2.58 -15.87 -15.46
N MET A 229 2.34 -14.99 -14.48
CA MET A 229 3.40 -14.27 -13.78
C MET A 229 4.28 -15.20 -12.94
N ASP A 230 3.73 -16.26 -12.35
CA ASP A 230 4.51 -17.31 -11.67
C ASP A 230 5.48 -18.00 -12.64
N GLN A 231 5.04 -18.35 -13.85
CA GLN A 231 5.89 -18.96 -14.87
C GLN A 231 6.98 -18.01 -15.33
N HIS A 232 6.67 -16.74 -15.57
CA HIS A 232 7.65 -15.70 -15.88
C HIS A 232 8.67 -15.55 -14.74
N PHE A 233 8.21 -15.39 -13.50
CA PHE A 233 9.07 -15.29 -12.33
C PHE A 233 9.99 -16.51 -12.15
N ARG A 234 9.46 -17.72 -12.37
CA ARG A 234 10.20 -18.98 -12.18
C ARG A 234 11.23 -19.25 -13.27
N THR A 235 10.95 -18.86 -14.52
CA THR A 235 11.73 -19.30 -15.70
C THR A 235 12.56 -18.21 -16.37
N MET A 236 12.22 -16.93 -16.19
CA MET A 236 12.91 -15.84 -16.86
C MET A 236 14.26 -15.52 -16.20
N PRO A 237 15.36 -15.35 -16.97
CA PRO A 237 16.66 -14.92 -16.45
C PRO A 237 16.54 -13.64 -15.61
N LEU A 238 17.27 -13.59 -14.49
CA LEU A 238 17.12 -12.56 -13.44
C LEU A 238 17.20 -11.13 -13.99
N GLU A 239 18.07 -10.88 -14.96
CA GLU A 239 18.28 -9.58 -15.61
C GLU A 239 17.14 -9.14 -16.54
N LYS A 240 16.15 -10.00 -16.79
CA LYS A 240 14.90 -9.75 -17.53
C LYS A 240 13.65 -10.11 -16.71
N ASN A 241 13.81 -10.43 -15.43
CA ASN A 241 12.74 -10.91 -14.58
C ASN A 241 12.12 -9.72 -13.83
N ALA A 242 10.99 -9.21 -14.33
CA ALA A 242 10.34 -8.00 -13.82
C ALA A 242 10.17 -7.95 -12.26
N PRO A 243 9.64 -8.96 -11.56
CA PRO A 243 9.63 -9.00 -10.10
C PRO A 243 11.01 -8.82 -9.45
N VAL A 244 12.06 -9.48 -9.97
CA VAL A 244 13.43 -9.38 -9.46
C VAL A 244 14.00 -7.98 -9.68
N LEU A 245 13.79 -7.38 -10.85
CA LEU A 245 14.26 -6.02 -11.16
C LEU A 245 13.59 -4.98 -10.26
N LEU A 246 12.27 -5.08 -10.06
CA LEU A 246 11.52 -4.22 -9.12
C LEU A 246 11.99 -4.39 -7.68
N ALA A 247 12.22 -5.64 -7.25
CA ALA A 247 12.73 -5.94 -5.91
C ALA A 247 14.11 -5.30 -5.68
N LEU A 248 15.07 -5.52 -6.59
CA LEU A 248 16.44 -5.01 -6.50
C LEU A 248 16.51 -3.47 -6.53
N LEU A 249 15.64 -2.81 -7.30
CA LEU A 249 15.52 -1.35 -7.25
C LEU A 249 14.97 -0.86 -5.90
N GLY A 250 14.00 -1.59 -5.32
CA GLY A 250 13.56 -1.32 -3.96
C GLY A 250 14.69 -1.49 -2.94
N ILE A 251 15.46 -2.59 -2.99
CA ILE A 251 16.66 -2.80 -2.16
C ILE A 251 17.64 -1.63 -2.30
N TRP A 252 17.89 -1.17 -3.53
CA TRP A 252 18.80 -0.05 -3.79
C TRP A 252 18.33 1.24 -3.10
N TYR A 253 17.06 1.62 -3.21
CA TYR A 253 16.57 2.83 -2.57
C TYR A 253 16.44 2.69 -1.04
N ILE A 254 16.01 1.53 -0.53
CA ILE A 254 15.86 1.28 0.91
C ILE A 254 17.23 1.20 1.59
N ASN A 255 18.12 0.33 1.10
CA ASN A 255 19.37 -0.01 1.79
C ASN A 255 20.56 0.87 1.40
N CYS A 256 20.54 1.55 0.25
CA CYS A 256 21.63 2.44 -0.17
C CYS A 256 21.28 3.94 -0.13
N PHE A 257 20.01 4.30 -0.39
CA PHE A 257 19.54 5.70 -0.26
C PHE A 257 18.79 5.99 1.05
N GLY A 258 18.45 4.97 1.86
CA GLY A 258 17.70 5.16 3.11
C GLY A 258 16.25 5.61 2.90
N CYS A 259 15.65 5.32 1.75
CA CYS A 259 14.26 5.68 1.45
C CYS A 259 13.29 4.82 2.29
N GLU A 260 12.65 5.43 3.28
CA GLU A 260 11.72 4.76 4.21
C GLU A 260 10.39 4.34 3.58
N THR A 261 9.99 4.93 2.44
CA THR A 261 8.64 4.79 1.87
C THR A 261 8.67 4.44 0.38
N HIS A 262 7.67 3.69 -0.08
CA HIS A 262 7.45 3.34 -1.50
C HIS A 262 6.02 3.73 -1.90
N ALA A 263 5.87 4.62 -2.89
CA ALA A 263 4.56 5.08 -3.33
C ALA A 263 4.01 4.24 -4.50
N MET A 264 2.76 3.82 -4.43
CA MET A 264 2.05 3.08 -5.49
C MET A 264 0.90 3.94 -6.04
N LEU A 265 1.04 4.40 -7.28
CA LEU A 265 0.25 5.49 -7.86
C LEU A 265 -0.45 5.02 -9.15
N PRO A 266 -1.56 4.27 -9.05
CA PRO A 266 -2.29 3.79 -10.22
C PRO A 266 -3.14 4.89 -10.85
N TYR A 267 -2.94 5.18 -12.13
CA TYR A 267 -3.76 6.09 -12.93
C TYR A 267 -4.97 5.33 -13.49
N ASP A 268 -5.72 4.71 -12.59
CA ASP A 268 -6.98 4.01 -12.84
C ASP A 268 -7.83 4.02 -11.56
N GLN A 269 -9.09 4.46 -11.66
CA GLN A 269 -9.96 4.62 -10.50
C GLN A 269 -10.46 3.29 -9.91
N TYR A 270 -10.51 2.20 -10.70
CA TYR A 270 -10.83 0.87 -10.17
C TYR A 270 -9.71 0.33 -9.29
N LEU A 271 -8.47 0.80 -9.48
CA LEU A 271 -7.32 0.45 -8.66
C LEU A 271 -7.18 1.32 -7.39
N HIS A 272 -8.21 2.08 -6.98
CA HIS A 272 -8.14 2.94 -5.79
C HIS A 272 -7.84 2.21 -4.46
N ARG A 273 -8.06 0.88 -4.39
CA ARG A 273 -7.68 0.04 -3.23
C ARG A 273 -6.36 -0.73 -3.43
N PHE A 274 -5.70 -0.62 -4.58
CA PHE A 274 -4.52 -1.42 -4.92
C PHE A 274 -3.32 -1.09 -4.00
N ALA A 275 -3.08 0.20 -3.71
CA ALA A 275 -2.06 0.61 -2.75
C ALA A 275 -2.37 0.11 -1.32
N ALA A 276 -3.64 0.18 -0.89
CA ALA A 276 -4.08 -0.30 0.42
C ALA A 276 -4.04 -1.84 0.55
N TYR A 277 -4.22 -2.59 -0.54
CA TYR A 277 -3.99 -4.04 -0.57
C TYR A 277 -2.51 -4.35 -0.32
N PHE A 278 -1.60 -3.65 -1.01
CA PHE A 278 -0.16 -3.84 -0.83
C PHE A 278 0.43 -3.21 0.44
N GLN A 279 -0.31 -2.36 1.17
CA GLN A 279 0.03 -2.04 2.56
C GLN A 279 0.05 -3.31 3.42
N GLN A 280 -0.97 -4.16 3.33
CA GLN A 280 -0.92 -5.45 4.01
C GLN A 280 0.11 -6.38 3.34
N GLY A 281 0.05 -6.52 2.01
CA GLY A 281 0.90 -7.45 1.25
C GLY A 281 2.40 -7.26 1.50
N ASP A 282 2.92 -6.02 1.41
CA ASP A 282 4.35 -5.70 1.56
C ASP A 282 4.71 -5.52 3.06
N MET A 283 4.00 -4.65 3.79
CA MET A 283 4.41 -4.24 5.14
C MET A 283 4.21 -5.33 6.20
N GLU A 284 3.12 -6.11 6.15
CA GLU A 284 2.93 -7.24 7.09
C GLU A 284 3.89 -8.39 6.78
N SER A 285 4.30 -8.55 5.51
CA SER A 285 5.30 -9.53 5.11
C SER A 285 6.71 -9.14 5.56
N ASN A 286 7.18 -7.97 5.13
CA ASN A 286 8.59 -7.59 5.20
C ASN A 286 8.92 -6.56 6.29
N GLY A 287 7.94 -6.05 7.03
CA GLY A 287 8.11 -5.21 8.23
C GLY A 287 8.65 -6.01 9.43
N LYS A 288 9.83 -6.62 9.26
CA LYS A 288 10.46 -7.55 10.20
C LYS A 288 11.86 -7.06 10.59
N TYR A 289 12.30 -7.41 11.79
CA TYR A 289 13.62 -7.03 12.31
C TYR A 289 14.46 -8.22 12.79
N ILE A 290 13.95 -9.45 12.66
CA ILE A 290 14.63 -10.70 13.01
C ILE A 290 14.81 -11.53 11.73
N THR A 291 16.03 -12.01 11.53
CA THR A 291 16.39 -12.91 10.42
C THR A 291 15.94 -14.35 10.70
N LYS A 292 15.95 -15.22 9.68
CA LYS A 292 15.66 -16.65 9.82
C LYS A 292 16.61 -17.37 10.79
N SER A 293 17.82 -16.83 10.98
CA SER A 293 18.78 -17.31 11.99
C SER A 293 18.42 -16.95 13.45
N GLY A 294 17.39 -16.11 13.66
CA GLY A 294 17.04 -15.56 14.98
C GLY A 294 17.84 -14.30 15.36
N ALA A 295 18.86 -13.92 14.60
CA ALA A 295 19.61 -12.68 14.83
C ALA A 295 18.81 -11.44 14.39
N ARG A 296 18.98 -10.32 15.12
CA ARG A 296 18.41 -9.02 14.74
C ARG A 296 19.17 -8.41 13.55
N VAL A 297 18.43 -7.86 12.59
CA VAL A 297 19.02 -7.16 11.42
C VAL A 297 19.78 -5.90 11.84
N ASN A 298 20.85 -5.59 11.09
CA ASN A 298 21.61 -4.33 11.19
C ASN A 298 21.46 -3.45 9.92
N TYR A 299 20.40 -3.71 9.15
CA TYR A 299 20.02 -3.03 7.91
C TYR A 299 18.50 -2.80 7.88
N GLN A 300 18.04 -1.90 7.00
CA GLN A 300 16.61 -1.66 6.76
C GLN A 300 15.94 -2.84 6.04
N THR A 301 14.65 -3.04 6.30
CA THR A 301 13.81 -4.09 5.70
C THR A 301 12.60 -3.47 4.98
N GLY A 302 11.38 -4.00 5.12
CA GLY A 302 10.21 -3.58 4.35
C GLY A 302 9.90 -2.07 4.47
N PRO A 303 9.57 -1.38 3.35
CA PRO A 303 9.26 0.04 3.35
C PRO A 303 7.83 0.32 3.80
N ILE A 304 7.53 1.57 4.15
CA ILE A 304 6.15 2.04 4.31
C ILE A 304 5.51 2.20 2.92
N VAL A 305 4.51 1.38 2.60
CA VAL A 305 3.77 1.47 1.34
C VAL A 305 2.58 2.41 1.48
N TRP A 306 2.35 3.25 0.48
CA TRP A 306 1.23 4.20 0.47
C TRP A 306 0.91 4.68 -0.95
N GLY A 307 -0.23 5.35 -1.13
CA GLY A 307 -0.60 5.98 -2.40
C GLY A 307 -2.10 6.09 -2.61
N GLU A 308 -2.47 6.88 -3.61
CA GLU A 308 -3.85 7.14 -4.07
C GLU A 308 -3.84 7.17 -5.60
N PRO A 309 -4.99 6.92 -6.27
CA PRO A 309 -5.01 6.88 -7.72
C PRO A 309 -4.75 8.24 -8.36
N GLY A 310 -4.20 8.22 -9.57
CA GLY A 310 -4.06 9.40 -10.43
C GLY A 310 -5.41 9.78 -11.06
N THR A 311 -5.78 11.06 -11.15
CA THR A 311 -5.00 12.26 -10.80
C THR A 311 -5.20 12.74 -9.35
N ASN A 312 -6.05 12.10 -8.54
CA ASN A 312 -6.39 12.56 -7.18
C ASN A 312 -5.14 12.79 -6.31
N GLY A 313 -4.19 11.84 -6.31
CA GLY A 313 -2.93 12.00 -5.58
C GLY A 313 -2.10 13.22 -6.00
N GLN A 314 -2.19 13.65 -7.27
CA GLN A 314 -1.49 14.84 -7.76
C GLN A 314 -1.93 16.12 -7.04
N HIS A 315 -3.24 16.20 -6.74
CA HIS A 315 -3.85 17.35 -6.08
C HIS A 315 -3.80 17.27 -4.54
N ALA A 316 -3.22 16.19 -3.99
CA ALA A 316 -3.09 15.97 -2.55
C ALA A 316 -1.64 16.11 -2.06
N PHE A 317 -0.72 15.26 -2.54
CA PHE A 317 0.60 15.08 -1.91
C PHE A 317 1.79 15.16 -2.87
N TYR A 318 1.57 15.28 -4.19
CA TYR A 318 2.68 15.37 -5.15
C TYR A 318 3.54 16.63 -4.95
N GLN A 319 3.02 17.68 -4.29
CA GLN A 319 3.82 18.82 -3.82
C GLN A 319 5.02 18.38 -2.97
N LEU A 320 4.81 17.47 -2.02
CA LEU A 320 5.87 16.90 -1.19
C LEU A 320 6.77 15.98 -2.01
N ILE A 321 6.20 15.19 -2.93
CA ILE A 321 6.98 14.32 -3.81
C ILE A 321 7.92 15.14 -4.71
N HIS A 322 7.53 16.33 -5.20
CA HIS A 322 8.31 17.18 -6.11
C HIS A 322 9.30 18.14 -5.43
N GLN A 323 8.91 18.79 -4.34
CA GLN A 323 9.68 19.86 -3.69
C GLN A 323 9.94 19.61 -2.19
N GLY A 324 9.49 18.49 -1.64
CA GLY A 324 9.79 18.09 -0.26
C GLY A 324 11.18 17.48 -0.09
N THR A 325 11.66 17.42 1.16
CA THR A 325 13.00 16.97 1.54
C THR A 325 13.16 15.44 1.64
N LYS A 326 12.13 14.67 1.25
CA LYS A 326 12.16 13.21 1.21
C LYS A 326 12.32 12.72 -0.23
N MET A 327 13.15 11.69 -0.41
CA MET A 327 13.25 10.92 -1.65
C MET A 327 12.26 9.76 -1.58
N ILE A 328 11.36 9.68 -2.55
CA ILE A 328 10.23 8.73 -2.54
C ILE A 328 10.21 8.02 -3.90
N PRO A 329 10.70 6.77 -3.97
CA PRO A 329 10.49 5.90 -5.12
C PRO A 329 8.99 5.70 -5.36
N CYS A 330 8.56 5.89 -6.61
CA CYS A 330 7.16 5.82 -7.00
C CYS A 330 6.95 4.83 -8.16
N ASP A 331 6.02 3.89 -8.00
CA ASP A 331 5.48 3.09 -9.10
C ASP A 331 4.24 3.77 -9.66
N PHE A 332 4.30 4.20 -10.91
CA PHE A 332 3.19 4.72 -11.69
C PHE A 332 2.61 3.60 -12.55
N LEU A 333 1.33 3.31 -12.43
CA LEU A 333 0.66 2.22 -13.16
C LEU A 333 -0.46 2.77 -14.06
N ILE A 334 -0.60 2.35 -15.32
CA ILE A 334 -1.72 2.80 -16.18
C ILE A 334 -2.10 1.79 -17.29
N PRO A 335 -3.41 1.60 -17.56
CA PRO A 335 -3.86 0.94 -18.78
C PRO A 335 -3.77 1.86 -20.01
N VAL A 336 -3.34 1.33 -21.15
CA VAL A 336 -3.39 2.05 -22.45
C VAL A 336 -4.83 2.26 -22.91
N GLN A 337 -5.71 1.29 -22.64
CA GLN A 337 -7.13 1.32 -23.00
C GLN A 337 -8.00 1.43 -21.75
N SER A 338 -8.85 2.45 -21.69
CA SER A 338 -9.87 2.55 -20.63
C SER A 338 -10.94 1.47 -20.77
N GLN A 339 -11.54 1.08 -19.64
CA GLN A 339 -12.84 0.38 -19.65
C GLN A 339 -13.98 1.29 -20.13
N HIS A 340 -13.86 2.61 -19.92
CA HIS A 340 -14.89 3.61 -20.22
C HIS A 340 -14.33 4.69 -21.16
N PRO A 341 -14.36 4.49 -22.50
CA PRO A 341 -13.81 5.41 -23.49
C PRO A 341 -14.70 6.66 -23.72
N ILE A 342 -15.15 7.30 -22.63
CA ILE A 342 -16.05 8.45 -22.64
C ILE A 342 -15.50 9.64 -23.44
N ARG A 343 -16.40 10.37 -24.12
CA ARG A 343 -16.08 11.49 -25.02
C ARG A 343 -14.99 11.11 -26.05
N ASN A 344 -15.18 9.99 -26.74
CA ASN A 344 -14.23 9.43 -27.73
C ASN A 344 -12.80 9.28 -27.18
N GLY A 345 -12.69 8.84 -25.92
CA GLY A 345 -11.41 8.64 -25.22
C GLY A 345 -10.71 9.92 -24.73
N LEU A 346 -11.35 11.11 -24.82
CA LEU A 346 -10.74 12.38 -24.38
C LEU A 346 -10.26 12.33 -22.92
N HIS A 347 -11.06 11.77 -22.01
CA HIS A 347 -10.69 11.65 -20.60
C HIS A 347 -9.46 10.77 -20.41
N HIS A 348 -9.40 9.63 -21.13
CA HIS A 348 -8.25 8.72 -21.04
C HIS A 348 -6.98 9.32 -21.65
N LYS A 349 -7.11 10.10 -22.73
CA LYS A 349 -6.00 10.87 -23.31
C LYS A 349 -5.43 11.90 -22.32
N ILE A 350 -6.29 12.61 -21.59
CA ILE A 350 -5.87 13.56 -20.54
C ILE A 350 -5.20 12.81 -19.37
N LEU A 351 -5.73 11.66 -18.97
CA LEU A 351 -5.15 10.82 -17.92
C LEU A 351 -3.75 10.29 -18.29
N LEU A 352 -3.60 9.78 -19.52
CA LEU A 352 -2.31 9.35 -20.09
C LEU A 352 -1.30 10.51 -20.18
N ALA A 353 -1.73 11.70 -20.61
CA ALA A 353 -0.86 12.87 -20.65
C ALA A 353 -0.33 13.25 -19.26
N ASN A 354 -1.20 13.20 -18.24
CA ASN A 354 -0.84 13.45 -16.85
C ASN A 354 0.11 12.38 -16.27
N PHE A 355 -0.12 11.10 -16.56
CA PHE A 355 0.77 10.00 -16.18
C PHE A 355 2.19 10.22 -16.72
N LEU A 356 2.32 10.52 -18.02
CA LEU A 356 3.60 10.75 -18.67
C LEU A 356 4.30 12.00 -18.09
N ALA A 357 3.58 13.12 -18.04
CA ALA A 357 4.13 14.40 -17.61
C ALA A 357 4.66 14.38 -16.16
N GLN A 358 4.01 13.66 -15.24
CA GLN A 358 4.48 13.58 -13.86
C GLN A 358 5.81 12.82 -13.73
N THR A 359 5.97 11.68 -14.42
CA THR A 359 7.23 10.92 -14.39
C THR A 359 8.37 11.65 -15.11
N GLU A 360 8.07 12.40 -16.19
CA GLU A 360 9.03 13.29 -16.84
C GLU A 360 9.45 14.44 -15.89
N ALA A 361 8.50 15.12 -15.26
CA ALA A 361 8.76 16.23 -14.36
C ALA A 361 9.59 15.81 -13.13
N LEU A 362 9.30 14.66 -12.54
CA LEU A 362 10.07 14.09 -11.42
C LEU A 362 11.53 13.79 -11.82
N MET A 363 11.76 13.31 -13.05
CA MET A 363 13.11 13.04 -13.56
C MET A 363 13.86 14.34 -13.93
N ARG A 364 13.24 15.21 -14.72
CA ARG A 364 13.86 16.39 -15.34
C ARG A 364 14.04 17.55 -14.36
N GLY A 365 13.01 17.84 -13.57
CA GLY A 365 12.88 19.10 -12.83
C GLY A 365 12.63 20.31 -13.75
N LYS A 366 12.90 21.50 -13.20
CA LYS A 366 12.84 22.81 -13.86
C LYS A 366 13.92 23.69 -13.24
N SER A 367 14.89 24.09 -14.05
CA SER A 367 16.02 24.90 -13.61
C SER A 367 15.62 26.35 -13.30
N THR A 368 16.47 27.05 -12.53
CA THR A 368 16.34 28.48 -12.24
C THR A 368 16.21 29.33 -13.51
N GLU A 369 16.92 28.99 -14.58
CA GLU A 369 16.87 29.74 -15.84
C GLU A 369 15.54 29.54 -16.59
N GLU A 370 15.01 28.31 -16.60
CA GLU A 370 13.68 28.02 -17.17
C GLU A 370 12.57 28.72 -16.38
N ALA A 371 12.61 28.64 -15.04
CA ALA A 371 11.66 29.31 -14.16
C ALA A 371 11.73 30.84 -14.26
N ARG A 372 12.94 31.41 -14.42
CA ARG A 372 13.15 32.86 -14.64
C ARG A 372 12.53 33.31 -15.96
N LYS A 373 12.73 32.58 -17.05
CA LYS A 373 12.12 32.86 -18.36
C LYS A 373 10.59 32.80 -18.32
N GLU A 374 10.02 31.81 -17.65
CA GLU A 374 8.57 31.72 -17.45
C GLU A 374 8.00 32.92 -16.66
N LEU A 375 8.70 33.36 -15.60
CA LEU A 375 8.27 34.51 -14.80
C LEU A 375 8.39 35.84 -15.55
N GLN A 376 9.43 36.01 -16.38
CA GLN A 376 9.57 37.17 -17.28
C GLN A 376 8.47 37.19 -18.36
N ALA A 377 8.21 36.05 -19.02
CA ALA A 377 7.15 35.94 -20.03
C ALA A 377 5.74 36.17 -19.44
N ALA A 378 5.55 35.89 -18.15
CA ALA A 378 4.32 36.19 -17.40
C ALA A 378 4.22 37.66 -16.92
N GLY A 379 5.13 38.55 -17.33
CA GLY A 379 5.05 39.99 -17.05
C GLY A 379 5.26 40.39 -15.59
N ARG A 380 6.01 39.61 -14.80
CA ARG A 380 6.32 39.93 -13.41
C ARG A 380 7.36 41.04 -13.29
N SER A 381 7.23 41.89 -12.28
CA SER A 381 8.25 42.89 -11.92
C SER A 381 9.55 42.19 -11.49
N PRO A 382 10.72 42.85 -11.61
CA PRO A 382 11.98 42.30 -11.13
C PRO A 382 11.92 41.88 -9.65
N GLU A 383 11.29 42.68 -8.80
CA GLU A 383 11.21 42.46 -7.35
C GLU A 383 10.33 41.25 -6.99
N ASP A 384 9.22 41.04 -7.70
CA ASP A 384 8.36 39.87 -7.48
C ASP A 384 8.96 38.62 -8.11
N LEU A 385 9.70 38.76 -9.23
CA LEU A 385 10.41 37.66 -9.86
C LEU A 385 11.46 37.08 -8.94
N GLU A 386 12.36 37.88 -8.37
CA GLU A 386 13.44 37.36 -7.50
C GLU A 386 12.88 36.68 -6.24
N LYS A 387 11.77 37.18 -5.68
CA LYS A 387 11.08 36.53 -4.56
C LYS A 387 10.45 35.20 -4.94
N LEU A 388 9.77 35.13 -6.10
CA LEU A 388 9.01 33.94 -6.51
C LEU A 388 9.89 32.86 -7.17
N LEU A 389 11.04 33.23 -7.73
CA LEU A 389 11.90 32.36 -8.50
C LEU A 389 12.36 31.09 -7.74
N PRO A 390 12.88 31.16 -6.50
CA PRO A 390 13.31 29.96 -5.77
C PRO A 390 12.19 28.94 -5.58
N HIS A 391 10.95 29.41 -5.35
CA HIS A 391 9.77 28.56 -5.16
C HIS A 391 9.30 27.86 -6.45
N LYS A 392 9.74 28.33 -7.63
CA LYS A 392 9.43 27.73 -8.93
C LYS A 392 10.52 26.82 -9.50
N VAL A 393 11.62 26.63 -8.78
CA VAL A 393 12.64 25.64 -9.13
C VAL A 393 12.16 24.25 -8.71
N PHE A 394 12.41 23.26 -9.59
CA PHE A 394 12.19 21.85 -9.31
C PHE A 394 13.52 21.13 -9.54
N GLU A 395 14.09 20.53 -8.51
CA GLU A 395 15.43 19.90 -8.60
C GLU A 395 15.45 18.67 -9.53
N GLY A 396 14.30 18.02 -9.70
CA GLY A 396 14.17 16.77 -10.46
C GLY A 396 14.88 15.61 -9.77
N ASN A 397 15.42 14.68 -10.57
CA ASN A 397 16.15 13.49 -10.10
C ASN A 397 15.38 12.63 -9.07
N ARG A 398 14.05 12.60 -9.17
CA ARG A 398 13.17 11.79 -8.31
C ARG A 398 12.76 10.52 -9.08
N PRO A 399 13.04 9.32 -8.55
CA PRO A 399 12.97 8.09 -9.33
C PRO A 399 11.54 7.57 -9.48
N THR A 400 11.23 7.09 -10.68
CA THR A 400 9.93 6.49 -11.01
C THR A 400 10.08 5.21 -11.82
N ASN A 401 9.19 4.26 -11.56
CA ASN A 401 8.92 3.13 -12.43
C ASN A 401 7.58 3.39 -13.13
N SER A 402 7.52 3.28 -14.45
CA SER A 402 6.27 3.37 -15.22
C SER A 402 5.87 1.98 -15.70
N ILE A 403 4.80 1.43 -15.14
CA ILE A 403 4.23 0.11 -15.46
C ILE A 403 3.02 0.34 -16.36
N VAL A 404 3.21 0.16 -17.66
CA VAL A 404 2.16 0.38 -18.67
C VAL A 404 1.65 -0.98 -19.15
N PHE A 405 0.33 -1.16 -19.16
CA PHE A 405 -0.32 -2.42 -19.60
C PHE A 405 -1.46 -2.15 -20.57
N THR A 406 -1.83 -3.12 -21.43
CA THR A 406 -2.80 -2.86 -22.52
C THR A 406 -4.18 -2.40 -22.02
N LYS A 407 -4.79 -3.12 -21.07
CA LYS A 407 -6.12 -2.85 -20.52
C LYS A 407 -6.26 -3.53 -19.16
N LEU A 408 -7.01 -2.97 -18.21
CA LEU A 408 -7.23 -3.61 -16.91
C LEU A 408 -8.28 -4.73 -17.00
N THR A 409 -7.87 -5.93 -17.41
CA THR A 409 -8.70 -7.16 -17.42
C THR A 409 -8.46 -7.99 -16.14
N PRO A 410 -9.30 -9.00 -15.81
CA PRO A 410 -9.04 -9.88 -14.67
C PRO A 410 -7.68 -10.56 -14.76
N PHE A 411 -7.29 -11.05 -15.94
CA PHE A 411 -5.96 -11.59 -16.21
C PHE A 411 -4.84 -10.59 -15.90
N ILE A 412 -4.98 -9.34 -16.36
CA ILE A 412 -3.95 -8.31 -16.14
C ILE A 412 -3.85 -7.94 -14.65
N LEU A 413 -4.97 -7.84 -13.95
CA LEU A 413 -4.99 -7.65 -12.50
C LEU A 413 -4.28 -8.81 -11.78
N GLY A 414 -4.52 -10.05 -12.18
CA GLY A 414 -3.86 -11.23 -11.63
C GLY A 414 -2.35 -11.19 -11.81
N ALA A 415 -1.90 -10.92 -13.03
CA ALA A 415 -0.48 -10.81 -13.36
C ALA A 415 0.20 -9.64 -12.61
N LEU A 416 -0.48 -8.50 -12.45
CA LEU A 416 0.04 -7.35 -11.70
C LEU A 416 0.14 -7.65 -10.20
N THR A 417 -0.87 -8.27 -9.59
CA THR A 417 -0.84 -8.61 -8.17
C THR A 417 0.29 -9.61 -7.88
N ALA A 418 0.35 -10.72 -8.62
CA ALA A 418 1.41 -11.71 -8.46
C ALA A 418 2.82 -11.14 -8.70
N MET A 419 2.98 -10.15 -9.60
CA MET A 419 4.27 -9.48 -9.82
C MET A 419 4.79 -8.79 -8.54
N TYR A 420 3.89 -8.17 -7.77
CA TYR A 420 4.23 -7.56 -6.49
C TYR A 420 4.41 -8.59 -5.37
N GLU A 421 3.61 -9.67 -5.34
CA GLU A 421 3.83 -10.80 -4.41
C GLU A 421 5.26 -11.38 -4.58
N HIS A 422 5.71 -11.59 -5.82
CA HIS A 422 7.07 -12.05 -6.11
C HIS A 422 8.15 -11.01 -5.83
N LYS A 423 7.87 -9.71 -6.04
CA LYS A 423 8.77 -8.60 -5.61
C LYS A 423 9.00 -8.67 -4.09
N ILE A 424 7.93 -8.77 -3.31
CA ILE A 424 7.93 -8.84 -1.85
C ILE A 424 8.72 -10.07 -1.37
N PHE A 425 8.49 -11.24 -1.98
CA PHE A 425 9.23 -12.47 -1.73
C PHE A 425 10.74 -12.28 -1.95
N ILE A 426 11.17 -11.76 -3.11
CA ILE A 426 12.60 -11.58 -3.41
C ILE A 426 13.27 -10.64 -2.40
N GLN A 427 12.61 -9.55 -2.01
CA GLN A 427 13.15 -8.63 -1.00
C GLN A 427 13.33 -9.33 0.36
N GLY A 428 12.33 -10.11 0.80
CA GLY A 428 12.42 -10.88 2.04
C GLY A 428 13.51 -11.97 2.03
N ILE A 429 13.75 -12.60 0.88
CA ILE A 429 14.88 -13.53 0.68
C ILE A 429 16.22 -12.80 0.79
N ILE A 430 16.37 -11.63 0.18
CA ILE A 430 17.62 -10.84 0.22
C ILE A 430 17.93 -10.35 1.64
N TRP A 431 16.91 -9.97 2.41
CA TRP A 431 17.04 -9.54 3.81
C TRP A 431 17.12 -10.71 4.82
N ASP A 432 17.12 -11.97 4.36
CA ASP A 432 17.04 -13.18 5.20
C ASP A 432 15.94 -13.14 6.28
N ILE A 433 14.76 -12.59 5.96
CA ILE A 433 13.60 -12.54 6.88
C ILE A 433 12.50 -13.53 6.46
N ASN A 434 11.56 -13.81 7.36
CA ASN A 434 10.37 -14.56 7.02
C ASN A 434 9.23 -13.63 6.55
N SER A 435 8.96 -13.62 5.25
CA SER A 435 7.85 -12.85 4.66
C SER A 435 6.46 -13.39 4.97
N PHE A 436 6.34 -14.60 5.54
CA PHE A 436 5.07 -15.34 5.62
C PHE A 436 4.50 -15.54 7.03
N ASP A 437 5.17 -15.04 8.08
CA ASP A 437 4.60 -14.94 9.43
C ASP A 437 4.12 -13.51 9.77
N GLN A 438 3.49 -13.32 10.94
CA GLN A 438 3.01 -12.02 11.43
C GLN A 438 2.97 -11.91 12.97
N TRP A 439 3.96 -12.45 13.69
CA TRP A 439 4.01 -12.47 15.17
C TRP A 439 3.80 -11.10 15.84
N GLY A 440 4.11 -9.99 15.15
CA GLY A 440 3.90 -8.62 15.64
C GLY A 440 2.44 -8.27 15.99
N VAL A 441 1.44 -8.99 15.46
CA VAL A 441 0.02 -8.71 15.77
C VAL A 441 -0.45 -9.28 17.11
N GLU A 442 0.34 -10.13 17.77
CA GLU A 442 -0.13 -10.88 18.94
C GLU A 442 -0.22 -10.03 20.21
N LEU A 443 0.76 -9.16 20.46
CA LEU A 443 0.81 -8.36 21.69
C LEU A 443 -0.44 -7.47 21.84
N GLY A 444 -0.87 -6.81 20.77
CA GLY A 444 -2.09 -6.01 20.76
C GLY A 444 -3.34 -6.84 21.07
N LYS A 445 -3.46 -8.05 20.50
CA LYS A 445 -4.56 -8.99 20.79
C LYS A 445 -4.54 -9.47 22.25
N GLN A 446 -3.36 -9.71 22.82
CA GLN A 446 -3.22 -10.14 24.22
C GLN A 446 -3.56 -9.02 25.21
N LEU A 447 -3.14 -7.78 24.94
CA LEU A 447 -3.48 -6.62 25.76
C LEU A 447 -4.96 -6.27 25.68
N ALA A 448 -5.55 -6.27 24.47
CA ALA A 448 -6.98 -6.02 24.28
C ALA A 448 -7.86 -6.97 25.10
N LYS A 449 -7.55 -8.28 25.12
CA LYS A 449 -8.29 -9.28 25.93
C LYS A 449 -8.18 -9.09 27.45
N LYS A 450 -7.19 -8.34 27.93
CA LYS A 450 -7.08 -7.97 29.35
C LYS A 450 -7.88 -6.70 29.66
N ILE A 451 -7.84 -5.72 28.76
CA ILE A 451 -8.53 -4.43 28.90
C ILE A 451 -10.05 -4.58 28.70
N GLU A 452 -10.49 -5.45 27.78
CA GLU A 452 -11.91 -5.69 27.46
C GLU A 452 -12.81 -5.87 28.71
N PRO A 453 -12.56 -6.82 29.64
CA PRO A 453 -13.36 -6.95 30.86
C PRO A 453 -13.17 -5.82 31.88
N GLU A 454 -12.09 -5.04 31.79
CA GLU A 454 -11.86 -3.88 32.68
C GLU A 454 -12.67 -2.65 32.24
N LEU A 455 -13.22 -2.63 31.02
CA LEU A 455 -14.14 -1.58 30.54
C LEU A 455 -15.56 -1.71 31.11
N ASP A 456 -15.88 -2.85 31.74
CA ASP A 456 -17.15 -3.05 32.44
C ASP A 456 -17.16 -2.39 33.82
N GLY A 457 -18.36 -1.95 34.23
CA GLY A 457 -18.61 -1.26 35.50
C GLY A 457 -17.92 0.11 35.64
N SER A 458 -18.29 0.85 36.69
CA SER A 458 -17.82 2.23 36.92
C SER A 458 -16.54 2.34 37.76
N SER A 459 -16.00 1.23 38.27
CA SER A 459 -14.80 1.25 39.12
C SER A 459 -13.56 1.73 38.36
N PRO A 460 -12.75 2.64 38.95
CA PRO A 460 -11.49 3.09 38.34
C PRO A 460 -10.47 1.96 38.18
N VAL A 461 -9.79 1.96 37.04
CA VAL A 461 -8.74 1.00 36.67
C VAL A 461 -7.37 1.58 37.02
N THR A 462 -6.52 0.73 37.61
CA THR A 462 -5.17 1.06 38.10
C THR A 462 -4.12 -0.01 37.77
N SER A 463 -4.48 -1.01 36.95
CA SER A 463 -3.68 -2.21 36.63
C SER A 463 -2.57 -1.97 35.60
N HIS A 464 -2.59 -0.86 34.85
CA HIS A 464 -1.65 -0.54 33.78
C HIS A 464 -0.73 0.64 34.11
N ASP A 465 -0.02 1.18 33.12
CA ASP A 465 0.64 2.47 33.24
C ASP A 465 -0.37 3.63 33.39
N SER A 466 0.14 4.80 33.78
CA SER A 466 -0.69 5.97 34.06
C SER A 466 -1.45 6.52 32.85
N SER A 467 -0.95 6.30 31.61
CA SER A 467 -1.65 6.74 30.40
C SER A 467 -2.83 5.83 30.10
N THR A 468 -2.62 4.50 30.08
CA THR A 468 -3.70 3.53 29.85
C THR A 468 -4.77 3.59 30.93
N ASN A 469 -4.38 3.69 32.21
CA ASN A 469 -5.34 3.89 33.31
C ASN A 469 -6.14 5.19 33.15
N GLY A 470 -5.48 6.31 32.85
CA GLY A 470 -6.14 7.61 32.65
C GLY A 470 -7.15 7.58 31.51
N LEU A 471 -6.79 6.97 30.38
CA LEU A 471 -7.66 6.80 29.22
C LEU A 471 -8.88 5.93 29.53
N ILE A 472 -8.70 4.78 30.18
CA ILE A 472 -9.82 3.89 30.56
C ILE A 472 -10.78 4.61 31.51
N ASN A 473 -10.26 5.32 32.51
CA ASN A 473 -11.08 6.02 33.49
C ASN A 473 -11.85 7.20 32.87
N PHE A 474 -11.23 7.94 31.95
CA PHE A 474 -11.91 8.97 31.16
C PHE A 474 -13.01 8.38 30.27
N ILE A 475 -12.75 7.26 29.57
CA ILE A 475 -13.75 6.55 28.75
C ILE A 475 -14.95 6.12 29.60
N LYS A 476 -14.72 5.61 30.82
CA LYS A 476 -15.80 5.24 31.75
C LYS A 476 -16.64 6.45 32.16
N GLN A 477 -15.99 7.55 32.53
CA GLN A 477 -16.66 8.79 32.92
C GLN A 477 -17.53 9.36 31.79
N GLU A 478 -16.99 9.48 30.57
CA GLU A 478 -17.73 10.04 29.43
C GLU A 478 -18.87 9.13 28.93
N ARG A 479 -18.78 7.81 29.17
CA ARG A 479 -19.87 6.86 28.88
C ARG A 479 -21.11 7.12 29.73
N GLU A 480 -20.94 7.65 30.95
CA GLU A 480 -22.03 7.99 31.88
C GLU A 480 -22.48 9.46 31.72
N ALA A 481 -21.64 10.35 31.17
CA ALA A 481 -21.90 11.80 31.08
C ALA A 481 -23.07 12.23 30.16
N ARG A 482 -23.77 11.30 29.51
CA ARG A 482 -24.96 11.55 28.66
C ARG A 482 -26.15 10.61 28.90
N SER A 483 -26.10 9.79 29.94
CA SER A 483 -27.22 8.96 30.43
C SER A 483 -27.89 9.60 31.63
#